data_AF-A0A8R2D792-F1
#
_entry.id   AF-A0A8R2D792-F1
#
_cell.length_a   1.000
_cell.length_b   1.000
_cell.length_c   1.000
_cell.angle_alpha   90.00
_cell.angle_beta   90.00
_cell.angle_gamma   90.00
#
_symmetry.space_group_name_H-M   'P 1'
#
loop_
_entity.id
_entity.type
_entity.pdbx_description
1 polymer ?
#
loop_
_entity_poly.entity_id
_entity_poly.type
_entity_poly.pdbx_seq_one_letter_code
_entity_poly.pdbx_strand_id
1 'polypeptide(L)'
;MINLVYLLNALSIERAVIAFSDLNICVGGPKSTNIPGIKDNNAEPSSNKVWHQLDCPYIIPSGKKRSLNCEKLLGKFRLKKLKIISGKITKKYISPTLTPIRRKMYSDILLHKVTLAKTNKRYLLCIQNLHNKFSSSQNKIKEISTDSINNIISQ
;
A
#
# COMPACT_ATOMS: atom_id res chain seq x y z
N MET A 1 9.85 48.58 -24.87
CA MET A 1 10.72 47.74 -24.01
C MET A 1 9.87 47.32 -22.82
N ILE A 2 9.25 46.15 -22.86
CA ILE A 2 8.28 45.72 -21.83
C ILE A 2 9.09 45.27 -20.61
N ASN A 3 9.09 46.10 -19.57
CA ASN A 3 9.74 45.81 -18.32
C ASN A 3 8.84 44.83 -17.55
N LEU A 4 9.13 43.53 -17.67
CA LEU A 4 8.51 42.46 -16.90
C LEU A 4 8.99 42.56 -15.44
N VAL A 5 8.54 43.59 -14.73
CA VAL A 5 8.71 43.69 -13.28
C VAL A 5 7.72 42.70 -12.66
N TYR A 6 8.21 41.48 -12.42
CA TYR A 6 7.51 40.49 -11.63
C TYR A 6 7.29 41.09 -10.23
N LEU A 7 6.07 41.57 -9.97
CA LEU A 7 5.59 41.91 -8.62
C LEU A 7 5.47 40.61 -7.82
N LEU A 8 6.61 40.10 -7.36
CA LEU A 8 6.67 39.00 -6.40
C LEU A 8 6.15 39.52 -5.06
N ASN A 9 4.91 39.17 -4.76
CA ASN A 9 4.26 39.53 -3.49
C ASN A 9 5.00 38.80 -2.35
N ALA A 10 5.55 39.54 -1.38
CA ALA A 10 6.39 38.97 -0.31
C ALA A 10 5.70 37.82 0.44
N LEU A 11 4.37 37.92 0.63
CA LEU A 11 3.53 36.87 1.21
C LEU A 11 3.51 35.58 0.39
N SER A 12 3.60 35.66 -0.94
CA SER A 12 3.65 34.50 -1.82
C SER A 12 5.01 33.80 -1.79
N ILE A 13 6.10 34.57 -1.62
CA ILE A 13 7.44 34.01 -1.38
C ILE A 13 7.47 33.32 -0.02
N GLU A 14 6.98 33.97 1.03
CA GLU A 14 6.98 33.42 2.39
C GLU A 14 6.20 32.10 2.47
N ARG A 15 5.01 32.04 1.86
CA ARG A 15 4.23 30.80 1.74
C ARG A 15 4.96 29.73 0.94
N ALA A 16 5.65 30.09 -0.14
CA ALA A 16 6.43 29.14 -0.92
C ALA A 16 7.61 28.59 -0.10
N VAL A 17 8.33 29.44 0.63
CA VAL A 17 9.46 29.04 1.50
C VAL A 17 9.00 28.08 2.59
N ILE A 18 7.87 28.37 3.25
CA ILE A 18 7.27 27.48 4.25
C ILE A 18 6.83 26.15 3.60
N ALA A 19 6.20 26.20 2.42
CA ALA A 19 5.83 24.98 1.72
C ALA A 19 7.05 24.14 1.31
N PHE A 20 8.18 24.77 1.00
CA PHE A 20 9.45 24.07 0.70
C PHE A 20 10.16 23.54 1.95
N SER A 21 10.03 24.19 3.11
CA SER A 21 10.61 23.68 4.36
C SER A 21 9.99 22.35 4.79
N ASP A 22 8.75 22.10 4.35
CA ASP A 22 8.02 20.86 4.63
C ASP A 22 8.28 19.75 3.59
N LEU A 23 9.29 19.91 2.74
CA LEU A 23 9.66 18.93 1.71
C LEU A 23 11.05 18.35 1.98
N ASN A 24 11.17 17.04 1.76
CA ASN A 24 12.43 16.31 1.85
C ASN A 24 12.90 15.89 0.46
N ILE A 25 14.21 15.73 0.31
CA ILE A 25 14.79 15.08 -0.86
C ILE A 25 14.73 13.57 -0.67
N CYS A 26 14.19 12.86 -1.65
CA CYS A 26 14.18 11.40 -1.67
C CYS A 26 15.63 10.88 -1.69
N VAL A 27 16.01 10.08 -0.70
CA VAL A 27 17.36 9.50 -0.62
C VAL A 27 17.58 8.31 -1.56
N GLY A 28 16.56 7.93 -2.34
CA GLY A 28 16.62 6.81 -3.28
C GLY A 28 16.75 5.43 -2.63
N GLY A 29 17.15 4.48 -3.47
CA GLY A 29 17.42 3.10 -3.16
C GLY A 29 18.87 2.86 -2.68
N PRO A 30 19.42 1.65 -2.89
CA PRO A 30 20.79 1.34 -2.50
C PRO A 30 21.82 2.01 -3.42
N LYS A 31 23.07 2.14 -2.94
CA LYS A 31 24.21 2.49 -3.81
C LYS A 31 24.54 1.33 -4.74
N SER A 32 24.80 1.62 -6.02
CA SER A 32 25.20 0.63 -7.03
C SER A 32 26.49 -0.10 -6.65
N THR A 33 27.39 0.57 -5.94
CA THR A 33 28.63 -0.01 -5.38
C THR A 33 28.36 -1.14 -4.38
N ASN A 34 27.27 -1.08 -3.63
CA ASN A 34 26.97 -2.06 -2.58
C ASN A 34 26.30 -3.33 -3.12
N ILE A 35 25.87 -3.28 -4.39
CA ILE A 35 25.10 -4.32 -5.07
C ILE A 35 25.53 -4.40 -6.54
N PRO A 36 26.80 -4.78 -6.82
CA PRO A 36 27.31 -4.86 -8.18
C PRO A 36 26.55 -5.91 -8.99
N GLY A 37 26.37 -5.65 -10.29
CA GLY A 37 25.74 -6.58 -11.23
C GLY A 37 24.21 -6.68 -11.16
N ILE A 38 23.56 -6.01 -10.21
CA ILE A 38 22.09 -5.97 -10.14
C ILE A 38 21.56 -4.81 -10.97
N LYS A 39 20.71 -5.13 -11.96
CA LYS A 39 19.97 -4.17 -12.79
C LYS A 39 18.47 -4.20 -12.47
N ASP A 40 17.78 -3.09 -12.70
CA ASP A 40 16.32 -2.99 -12.65
C ASP A 40 15.86 -2.16 -13.85
N ASN A 41 14.81 -2.59 -14.54
CA ASN A 41 14.39 -1.94 -15.80
C ASN A 41 13.70 -0.60 -15.58
N ASN A 42 13.23 -0.34 -14.35
CA ASN A 42 12.43 0.84 -14.03
C ASN A 42 13.16 1.78 -13.08
N ALA A 43 14.48 1.63 -12.97
CA ALA A 43 15.32 2.44 -12.11
C ALA A 43 16.70 2.59 -12.73
N GLU A 44 17.40 3.66 -12.36
CA GLU A 44 18.75 3.94 -12.81
C GLU A 44 19.58 4.54 -11.67
N PRO A 45 20.89 4.28 -11.62
CA PRO A 45 21.77 4.95 -10.68
C PRO A 45 21.96 6.41 -11.09
N SER A 46 21.66 7.34 -10.18
CA SER A 46 21.96 8.76 -10.36
C SER A 46 23.46 9.03 -10.27
N SER A 47 23.88 10.28 -10.49
CA SER A 47 25.29 10.71 -10.47
C SER A 47 26.06 10.32 -9.20
N ASN A 48 25.38 10.29 -8.05
CA ASN A 48 25.95 9.87 -6.77
C ASN A 48 25.97 8.33 -6.58
N LYS A 49 25.74 7.57 -7.65
CA LYS A 49 25.69 6.10 -7.69
C LYS A 49 24.54 5.51 -6.85
N VAL A 50 23.51 6.29 -6.50
CA VAL A 50 22.32 5.80 -5.78
C VAL A 50 21.22 5.46 -6.78
N TRP A 51 20.66 4.26 -6.68
CA TRP A 51 19.54 3.86 -7.53
C TRP A 51 18.27 4.66 -7.23
N HIS A 52 17.70 5.28 -8.26
CA HIS A 52 16.40 5.94 -8.19
C HIS A 52 15.45 5.31 -9.20
N GLN A 53 14.17 5.22 -8.85
CA GLN A 53 13.14 4.88 -9.82
C GLN A 53 13.13 5.95 -10.93
N LEU A 54 12.89 5.58 -12.19
CA LEU A 54 12.83 6.54 -13.31
C LEU A 54 11.83 7.67 -13.01
N ASP A 55 10.63 7.31 -12.53
CA ASP A 55 9.57 8.26 -12.18
C ASP A 55 9.62 8.68 -10.69
N CYS A 56 10.82 8.84 -10.12
CA CYS A 56 10.92 9.26 -8.73
C CYS A 56 10.58 10.75 -8.59
N PRO A 57 9.56 11.13 -7.78
CA PRO A 57 9.41 12.52 -7.36
C PRO A 57 10.55 12.78 -6.37
N TYR A 58 11.66 13.36 -6.85
CA TYR A 58 12.85 13.64 -6.04
C TYR A 58 12.55 14.49 -4.80
N ILE A 59 11.46 15.26 -4.85
CA ILE A 59 10.91 16.03 -3.75
C ILE A 59 9.72 15.26 -3.19
N ILE A 60 9.75 14.95 -1.89
CA ILE A 60 8.72 14.16 -1.18
C ILE A 60 8.24 14.90 0.07
N PRO A 61 7.05 14.57 0.58
CA PRO A 61 6.55 15.16 1.83
C PRO A 61 7.51 14.93 3.01
N SER A 62 7.58 15.91 3.91
CA SER A 62 8.24 15.80 5.22
C SER A 62 7.80 14.54 5.98
N GLY A 63 8.70 14.03 6.82
CA GLY A 63 8.52 12.79 7.58
C GLY A 63 8.84 11.51 6.80
N LYS A 64 8.96 11.57 5.47
CA LYS A 64 9.46 10.44 4.66
C LYS A 64 10.89 10.70 4.18
N LYS A 65 11.70 9.64 4.20
CA LYS A 65 13.06 9.65 3.62
C LYS A 65 13.08 9.24 2.16
N ARG A 66 12.06 8.51 1.69
CA ARG A 66 11.99 7.94 0.34
C ARG A 66 10.59 8.05 -0.24
N SER A 67 10.52 8.14 -1.57
CA SER A 67 9.27 7.92 -2.29
C SER A 67 8.83 6.46 -2.17
N LEU A 68 7.52 6.21 -2.30
CA LEU A 68 6.95 4.85 -2.26
C LEU A 68 7.63 3.91 -3.27
N ASN A 69 7.98 4.43 -4.44
CA ASN A 69 8.64 3.66 -5.50
C ASN A 69 10.08 3.32 -5.12
N CYS A 70 10.84 4.27 -4.59
CA CYS A 70 12.20 4.00 -4.10
C CYS A 70 12.23 3.06 -2.88
N GLU A 71 11.18 3.04 -2.07
CA GLU A 71 11.04 2.08 -0.98
C GLU A 71 10.78 0.65 -1.49
N LYS A 72 9.90 0.50 -2.49
CA LYS A 72 9.71 -0.78 -3.20
C LYS A 72 10.99 -1.22 -3.91
N LEU A 73 11.72 -0.30 -4.51
CA LEU A 73 13.00 -0.55 -5.17
C LEU A 73 14.01 -1.11 -4.17
N LEU A 74 14.14 -0.50 -2.99
CA LEU A 74 15.02 -1.00 -1.94
C LEU A 74 14.68 -2.45 -1.54
N GLY A 75 13.39 -2.78 -1.41
CA GLY A 75 12.92 -4.14 -1.16
C GLY A 75 13.32 -5.13 -2.27
N LYS A 76 13.10 -4.75 -3.54
CA LYS A 76 13.53 -5.56 -4.71
C LYS A 76 15.02 -5.83 -4.69
N PHE A 77 15.84 -4.81 -4.47
CA PHE A 77 17.29 -4.95 -4.44
C PHE A 77 17.78 -5.81 -3.26
N ARG A 78 17.16 -5.71 -2.08
CA ARG A 78 17.44 -6.61 -0.95
C ARG A 78 17.20 -8.07 -1.33
N LEU A 79 16.07 -8.37 -1.96
CA LEU A 79 15.76 -9.73 -2.42
C LEU A 79 16.72 -10.21 -3.50
N LYS A 80 17.04 -9.37 -4.49
CA LYS A 80 18.03 -9.71 -5.53
C LYS A 80 19.43 -9.94 -4.93
N LYS A 81 19.86 -9.10 -3.98
CA LYS A 81 21.14 -9.28 -3.26
C LYS A 81 21.16 -10.62 -2.51
N LEU A 82 20.07 -10.95 -1.82
CA LEU A 82 19.93 -12.23 -1.15
C LEU A 82 20.04 -13.40 -2.14
N LYS A 83 19.42 -13.32 -3.33
CA LYS A 83 19.56 -14.35 -4.39
C LYS A 83 21.00 -14.61 -4.77
N ILE A 84 21.76 -13.54 -4.97
CA ILE A 84 23.16 -13.63 -5.39
C ILE A 84 24.00 -14.25 -4.28
N ILE A 85 23.85 -13.78 -3.05
CA ILE A 85 24.63 -14.27 -1.90
C ILE A 85 24.31 -15.73 -1.60
N SER A 86 23.03 -16.12 -1.60
CA SER A 86 22.63 -17.49 -1.25
C SER A 86 22.76 -18.49 -2.40
N GLY A 87 23.07 -18.04 -3.63
CA GLY A 87 23.06 -18.85 -4.86
C GLY A 87 21.68 -19.48 -5.19
N LYS A 88 20.69 -19.26 -4.33
CA LYS A 88 19.40 -19.93 -4.27
C LYS A 88 18.46 -19.00 -3.51
N ILE A 89 17.66 -18.21 -4.21
CA ILE A 89 16.26 -18.20 -3.78
C ILE A 89 15.67 -19.41 -4.46
N THR A 90 15.90 -20.57 -3.85
CA THR A 90 14.87 -21.58 -3.85
C THR A 90 13.63 -20.82 -3.40
N LYS A 91 12.67 -20.62 -4.31
CA LYS A 91 11.28 -20.72 -3.88
C LYS A 91 11.29 -21.91 -2.91
N LYS A 92 10.83 -21.76 -1.67
CA LYS A 92 10.57 -22.91 -0.78
C LYS A 92 9.49 -23.76 -1.48
N TYR A 93 9.84 -24.40 -2.59
CA TYR A 93 9.14 -25.52 -3.17
C TYR A 93 9.65 -26.66 -2.31
N ILE A 94 9.04 -26.80 -1.14
CA ILE A 94 9.36 -27.89 -0.23
C ILE A 94 8.81 -29.19 -0.84
N SER A 95 7.78 -29.11 -1.69
CA SER A 95 7.09 -30.28 -2.26
C SER A 95 7.97 -31.34 -2.94
N PRO A 96 9.06 -31.01 -3.67
CA PRO A 96 9.94 -32.01 -4.26
C PRO A 96 10.82 -32.69 -3.20
N THR A 97 11.17 -31.97 -2.13
CA THR A 97 11.94 -32.47 -0.97
C THR A 97 11.07 -33.10 0.12
N LEU A 98 9.74 -33.00 0.02
CA LEU A 98 8.81 -33.65 0.94
C LEU A 98 8.64 -35.13 0.54
N THR A 99 8.73 -36.01 1.53
CA THR A 99 8.28 -37.40 1.37
C THR A 99 6.80 -37.42 0.93
N PRO A 100 6.35 -38.46 0.20
CA PRO A 100 4.99 -38.53 -0.34
C PRO A 100 3.89 -38.22 0.69
N ILE A 101 4.05 -38.69 1.94
CA ILE A 101 3.14 -38.43 3.05
C ILE A 101 3.08 -36.93 3.38
N ARG A 102 4.23 -36.29 3.57
CA ARG A 102 4.30 -34.85 3.89
C ARG A 102 3.79 -33.98 2.74
N ARG A 103 3.99 -34.42 1.49
CA ARG A 103 3.44 -33.74 0.30
C ARG A 103 1.91 -33.78 0.31
N LYS A 104 1.31 -34.93 0.61
CA LYS A 104 -0.14 -35.08 0.75
C LYS A 104 -0.69 -34.17 1.85
N MET A 105 -0.11 -34.23 3.05
CA MET A 105 -0.50 -33.36 4.17
C MET A 105 -0.43 -31.87 3.82
N TYR A 106 0.63 -31.44 3.13
CA TYR A 106 0.77 -30.06 2.69
C TYR A 106 -0.33 -29.65 1.69
N SER A 107 -0.62 -30.50 0.71
CA SER A 107 -1.72 -30.26 -0.24
C SER A 107 -3.08 -30.21 0.45
N ASP A 108 -3.33 -31.08 1.42
CA ASP A 108 -4.57 -31.11 2.18
C ASP A 108 -4.74 -29.83 3.01
N ILE A 109 -3.68 -29.35 3.66
CA ILE A 109 -3.66 -28.07 4.39
C ILE A 109 -3.97 -26.90 3.45
N LEU A 110 -3.34 -26.87 2.27
CA LEU A 110 -3.60 -25.81 1.28
C LEU A 110 -5.05 -25.81 0.82
N LEU A 111 -5.61 -26.99 0.54
CA LEU A 111 -7.01 -27.13 0.16
C LEU A 111 -7.94 -26.64 1.29
N HIS A 112 -7.68 -27.07 2.53
CA HIS A 112 -8.44 -26.64 3.70
C HIS A 112 -8.40 -25.13 3.89
N LYS A 113 -7.23 -24.51 3.72
CA LYS A 113 -7.07 -23.05 3.81
C LYS A 113 -7.94 -22.31 2.79
N VAL A 114 -8.00 -22.80 1.55
CA VAL A 114 -8.85 -22.21 0.49
C VAL A 114 -10.32 -22.37 0.84
N THR A 115 -10.73 -23.54 1.32
CA THR A 115 -12.11 -23.80 1.73
C THR A 115 -12.51 -22.88 2.89
N LEU A 116 -11.69 -22.77 3.93
CA LEU A 116 -11.93 -21.87 5.06
C LEU A 116 -12.08 -20.41 4.63
N ALA A 117 -11.22 -19.94 3.71
CA ALA A 117 -11.33 -18.57 3.18
C ALA A 117 -12.67 -18.33 2.46
N LYS A 118 -13.13 -19.30 1.65
CA LYS A 118 -14.44 -19.22 0.99
C LYS A 118 -15.58 -19.22 2.00
N THR A 119 -15.52 -20.08 3.01
CA THR A 119 -16.54 -20.19 4.06
C THR A 119 -16.61 -18.90 4.89
N ASN A 120 -15.46 -18.33 5.29
CA ASN A 120 -15.42 -17.06 6.00
C ASN A 120 -16.04 -15.93 5.18
N LYS A 121 -15.76 -15.86 3.87
CA LYS A 121 -16.39 -14.87 2.99
C LYS A 121 -17.91 -15.03 2.94
N ARG A 122 -18.41 -16.27 2.91
CA ARG A 122 -19.86 -16.54 2.96
C ARG A 122 -20.48 -16.10 4.28
N TYR A 123 -19.84 -16.39 5.41
CA TYR A 123 -20.34 -15.95 6.71
C TYR A 123 -20.37 -14.43 6.85
N LEU A 124 -19.35 -13.72 6.35
CA LEU A 124 -19.36 -12.26 6.33
C LEU A 124 -20.55 -11.69 5.54
N LEU A 125 -20.87 -12.28 4.38
CA LEU A 125 -22.06 -11.90 3.62
C LEU A 125 -23.36 -12.18 4.38
N CYS A 126 -23.46 -13.33 5.05
CA CYS A 126 -24.62 -13.65 5.89
C CYS A 126 -24.79 -12.63 7.02
N ILE A 127 -23.71 -12.25 7.70
CA ILE A 127 -23.72 -11.25 8.78
C ILE A 127 -24.18 -9.89 8.25
N GLN A 128 -23.65 -9.46 7.10
CA GLN A 128 -24.08 -8.20 6.46
C GLN A 128 -25.57 -8.21 6.12
N ASN A 129 -26.08 -9.32 5.57
CA ASN A 129 -27.50 -9.45 5.25
C ASN A 129 -28.38 -9.40 6.51
N LEU A 130 -27.97 -10.05 7.60
CA LEU A 130 -28.68 -9.99 8.88
C LEU A 130 -28.68 -8.58 9.44
N HIS A 131 -27.55 -7.90 9.42
CA HIS A 131 -27.43 -6.51 9.86
C HIS A 131 -28.35 -5.58 9.06
N ASN A 132 -28.40 -5.74 7.74
CA ASN A 132 -29.30 -4.96 6.88
C ASN A 132 -30.78 -5.22 7.22
N LYS A 133 -31.17 -6.48 7.38
CA LYS A 133 -32.55 -6.83 7.79
C LYS A 133 -32.91 -6.23 9.14
N PHE A 134 -32.00 -6.31 10.11
CA PHE A 134 -32.22 -5.75 11.44
C PHE A 134 -32.37 -4.23 11.40
N SER A 135 -31.50 -3.53 10.67
CA SER A 135 -31.59 -2.08 10.45
C SER A 135 -32.92 -1.68 9.79
N SER A 136 -33.34 -2.42 8.75
CA SER A 136 -34.66 -2.19 8.12
C SER A 136 -35.82 -2.37 9.10
N SER A 137 -35.78 -3.39 9.95
CA SER A 137 -36.81 -3.60 10.97
C SER A 137 -36.80 -2.48 12.02
N GLN A 138 -35.64 -2.02 12.48
CA GLN A 138 -35.53 -0.89 13.40
C GLN A 138 -36.10 0.40 12.82
N ASN A 139 -35.84 0.68 11.54
CA ASN A 139 -36.39 1.86 10.87
C ASN A 139 -37.91 1.79 10.79
N LYS A 140 -38.48 0.63 10.41
CA LYS A 140 -39.94 0.42 10.42
C LYS A 140 -40.57 0.62 11.80
N ILE A 141 -39.93 0.15 12.86
CA ILE A 141 -40.41 0.34 14.23
C ILE A 141 -40.40 1.83 14.60
N LYS A 142 -39.35 2.57 14.22
CA LYS A 142 -39.28 4.02 14.44
C LYS A 142 -40.39 4.75 13.69
N GLU A 143 -40.63 4.42 12.43
CA GLU A 143 -41.71 5.00 11.62
C GLU A 143 -43.09 4.78 12.26
N ILE A 144 -43.41 3.54 12.65
CA ILE A 144 -44.68 3.22 13.33
C ILE A 144 -44.81 3.99 14.65
N SER A 145 -43.72 4.12 15.42
CA SER A 145 -43.72 4.87 16.67
C SER A 145 -43.92 6.36 16.44
N THR A 146 -43.32 6.96 15.41
CA THR A 146 -43.50 8.37 15.06
C THR A 146 -44.90 8.65 14.54
N ASP A 147 -45.46 7.75 13.73
CA ASP A 147 -46.83 7.88 13.21
C ASP A 147 -47.85 7.78 14.33
N SER A 148 -47.62 6.88 15.29
CA SER A 148 -48.47 6.72 16.47
C SER A 148 -48.43 7.95 17.38
N ILE A 149 -47.26 8.55 17.59
CA ILE A 149 -47.11 9.80 18.37
C ILE A 149 -47.80 10.97 17.65
N ASN A 150 -47.61 11.11 16.34
CA ASN A 150 -48.22 12.18 15.57
C ASN A 150 -49.75 12.08 15.54
N ASN A 151 -50.32 10.87 15.52
CA ASN A 151 -51.77 10.65 15.59
C ASN A 151 -52.37 10.96 16.98
N ILE A 152 -51.57 10.89 18.06
CA ILE A 152 -52.00 11.28 19.41
C ILE A 152 -51.94 12.81 19.58
N ILE A 153 -50.95 13.47 18.96
CA ILE A 153 -50.78 14.93 19.04
C ILE A 153 -51.80 15.69 18.18
N SER A 154 -52.37 15.04 17.15
CA SER A 154 -53.36 15.63 16.23
C SER A 154 -54.83 15.42 16.63
N GLN A 155 -55.10 14.82 17.80
CA GLN A 155 -56.41 14.76 18.47
C GLN A 155 -56.54 15.87 19.51
#